data_AF-A0A222VNN2-F1
#
_entry.id   AF-A0A222VNN2-F1
#
_cell.length_a   1.000
_cell.length_b   1.000
_cell.length_c   1.000
_cell.angle_alpha   90.00
_cell.angle_beta   90.00
_cell.angle_gamma   90.00
#
_symmetry.space_group_name_H-M   'P 1'
#
loop_
_entity.id
_entity.type
_entity.pdbx_description
1 polymer ?
#
loop_
_entity_poly.entity_id
_entity_poly.type
_entity_poly.pdbx_seq_one_letter_code
_entity_poly.pdbx_strand_id
1 'polypeptide(L)'
;MVLRDEVRWFPHAERLLDAAREEMPQKDELCGAFVALVSLRANGFAVADQDEVASVAGTVLSTAPSASRPDGEQPRTGYRIELPVTADAAKAGTSAGGVVTALETLSGGALGVVPVSGDWTVITLLALFAGLSDLETVSVIGNVDTGAFAAQDTPDLALRDYLATGMPPLWMSRWRTGHFVFLAGLLVGEEGAVVSVVDTYPSLGERGTHLQPIEFMVSALRREGMTPGGLLLVVPAEDVPYTRYLVLAAGLRPRLWDNGSAT
;
A
#
# COMPACT_ATOMS: atom_id res chain seq x y z
N MET A 1 16.69 -11.78 -18.09
CA MET A 1 16.46 -11.43 -16.67
C MET A 1 15.13 -10.70 -16.61
N VAL A 2 14.23 -11.11 -15.71
CA VAL A 2 12.93 -10.45 -15.56
C VAL A 2 13.19 -9.14 -14.82
N LEU A 3 12.55 -8.04 -15.23
CA LEU A 3 12.90 -6.70 -14.72
C LEU A 3 12.77 -6.60 -13.19
N ARG A 4 11.79 -7.30 -12.62
CA ARG A 4 11.58 -7.37 -11.17
C ARG A 4 12.76 -7.94 -10.37
N ASP A 5 13.59 -8.79 -10.99
CA ASP A 5 14.72 -9.43 -10.31
C ASP A 5 15.85 -8.40 -10.06
N GLU A 6 15.76 -7.23 -10.70
CA GLU A 6 16.69 -6.11 -10.54
C GLU A 6 16.22 -5.10 -9.48
N VAL A 7 15.01 -5.25 -8.95
CA VAL A 7 14.46 -4.34 -7.94
C VAL A 7 15.28 -4.43 -6.65
N ARG A 8 15.72 -3.27 -6.16
CA ARG A 8 16.25 -3.17 -4.80
C ARG A 8 15.09 -3.15 -3.82
N TRP A 9 14.87 -4.28 -3.18
CA TRP A 9 13.88 -4.43 -2.13
C TRP A 9 14.20 -3.55 -0.92
N PHE A 10 13.15 -2.99 -0.31
CA PHE A 10 13.28 -2.35 0.99
C PHE A 10 13.61 -3.38 2.07
N PRO A 11 14.22 -2.95 3.20
CA PRO A 11 14.43 -3.81 4.34
C PRO A 11 13.13 -4.52 4.72
N HIS A 12 13.20 -5.82 5.01
CA HIS A 12 12.04 -6.67 5.38
C HIS A 12 11.04 -7.02 4.26
N ALA A 13 11.22 -6.54 3.02
CA ALA A 13 10.23 -6.77 1.95
C ALA A 13 10.00 -8.26 1.63
N GLU A 14 11.02 -9.13 1.69
CA GLU A 14 10.85 -10.56 1.38
C GLU A 14 9.82 -11.23 2.30
N ARG A 15 9.92 -11.00 3.62
CA ARG A 15 8.94 -11.54 4.60
C ARG A 15 7.55 -10.98 4.37
N LEU A 16 7.47 -9.72 3.96
CA LEU A 16 6.22 -9.07 3.62
C LEU A 16 5.59 -9.68 2.36
N LEU A 17 6.39 -9.97 1.32
CA LEU A 17 5.93 -10.64 0.10
C LEU A 17 5.42 -12.05 0.40
N ASP A 18 6.13 -12.82 1.23
CA ASP A 18 5.73 -14.17 1.60
C ASP A 18 4.41 -14.15 2.40
N ALA A 19 4.31 -13.30 3.42
CA ALA A 19 3.08 -13.13 4.20
C ALA A 19 1.90 -12.63 3.34
N ALA A 20 2.14 -11.73 2.38
CA ALA A 20 1.11 -11.28 1.45
C ALA A 20 0.61 -12.43 0.57
N ARG A 21 1.52 -13.20 -0.02
CA ARG A 21 1.16 -14.33 -0.90
C ARG A 21 0.40 -15.43 -0.18
N GLU A 22 0.72 -15.69 1.09
CA GLU A 22 0.01 -16.66 1.92
C GLU A 22 -1.43 -16.21 2.25
N GLU A 23 -1.66 -14.90 2.40
CA GLU A 23 -2.98 -14.36 2.78
C GLU A 23 -3.89 -14.06 1.58
N MET A 24 -3.30 -13.72 0.43
CA MET A 24 -4.05 -13.32 -0.77
C MET A 24 -5.12 -14.33 -1.19
N PRO A 25 -6.26 -13.86 -1.74
CA PRO A 25 -6.62 -12.46 -1.98
C PRO A 25 -7.16 -11.76 -0.73
N GLN A 26 -7.23 -10.42 -0.71
CA GLN A 26 -8.04 -9.75 0.32
C GLN A 26 -9.50 -10.20 0.30
N LYS A 27 -10.16 -10.13 1.46
CA LYS A 27 -11.62 -10.13 1.52
C LYS A 27 -12.17 -8.81 1.00
N ASP A 28 -13.40 -8.84 0.51
CA ASP A 28 -14.04 -7.68 -0.09
C ASP A 28 -14.06 -6.50 0.92
N GLU A 29 -13.73 -5.29 0.45
CA GLU A 29 -13.67 -4.07 1.27
C GLU A 29 -12.65 -4.06 2.43
N LEU A 30 -11.80 -5.10 2.56
CA LEU A 30 -10.84 -5.25 3.67
C LEU A 30 -9.39 -4.88 3.31
N CYS A 31 -9.14 -4.05 2.29
CA CYS A 31 -7.77 -3.68 1.88
C CYS A 31 -6.88 -3.14 2.99
N GLY A 32 -7.42 -2.26 3.85
CA GLY A 32 -6.70 -1.76 5.02
C GLY A 32 -6.40 -2.87 6.05
N ALA A 33 -7.36 -3.76 6.30
CA ALA A 33 -7.17 -4.88 7.22
C ALA A 33 -6.18 -5.94 6.66
N PHE A 34 -6.18 -6.15 5.34
CA PHE A 34 -5.21 -7.03 4.67
C PHE A 34 -3.79 -6.52 4.85
N VAL A 35 -3.49 -5.26 4.53
CA VAL A 35 -2.12 -4.72 4.66
C VAL A 35 -1.68 -4.65 6.12
N ALA A 36 -2.59 -4.42 7.07
CA ALA A 36 -2.27 -4.48 8.48
C ALA A 36 -1.95 -5.92 8.93
N LEU A 37 -2.77 -6.91 8.55
CA LEU A 37 -2.54 -8.32 8.85
C LEU A 37 -1.18 -8.81 8.32
N VAL A 38 -0.88 -8.50 7.07
CA VAL A 38 0.37 -8.89 6.42
C VAL A 38 1.56 -8.23 7.13
N SER A 39 1.45 -6.95 7.50
CA SER A 39 2.51 -6.26 8.26
C SER A 39 2.75 -6.91 9.63
N LEU A 40 1.67 -7.28 10.34
CA LEU A 40 1.74 -7.96 11.64
C LEU A 40 2.43 -9.32 11.49
N ARG A 41 2.00 -10.14 10.52
CA ARG A 41 2.56 -11.49 10.30
C ARG A 41 4.01 -11.46 9.83
N ALA A 42 4.37 -10.53 8.93
CA ALA A 42 5.75 -10.37 8.48
C ALA A 42 6.70 -10.04 9.66
N ASN A 43 6.19 -9.33 10.67
CA ASN A 43 6.89 -9.03 11.92
C ASN A 43 6.70 -10.10 13.02
N GLY A 44 6.13 -11.26 12.70
CA GLY A 44 6.04 -12.41 13.60
C GLY A 44 4.88 -12.38 14.60
N PHE A 45 3.92 -11.46 14.45
CA PHE A 45 2.73 -11.42 15.29
C PHE A 45 1.67 -12.42 14.80
N ALA A 46 1.17 -13.24 15.71
CA ALA A 46 0.10 -14.20 15.43
C ALA A 46 -1.26 -13.50 15.50
N VAL A 47 -1.84 -13.24 14.33
CA VAL A 47 -3.17 -12.66 14.14
C VAL A 47 -4.00 -13.61 13.28
N ALA A 48 -5.22 -13.88 13.70
CA ALA A 48 -6.03 -14.99 13.19
C ALA A 48 -6.37 -14.83 11.71
N ASP A 49 -6.93 -13.68 11.32
CA ASP A 49 -7.38 -13.40 9.96
C ASP A 49 -7.66 -11.90 9.73
N GLN A 50 -8.07 -11.57 8.52
CA GLN A 50 -8.43 -10.20 8.12
C GLN A 50 -9.61 -9.65 8.93
N ASP A 51 -10.49 -10.52 9.47
CA ASP A 51 -11.69 -10.09 10.18
C ASP A 51 -11.35 -9.59 11.58
N GLU A 52 -10.40 -10.24 12.26
CA GLU A 52 -9.86 -9.75 13.53
C GLU A 52 -9.26 -8.35 13.37
N VAL A 53 -8.44 -8.16 12.33
CA VAL A 53 -7.86 -6.85 12.03
C VAL A 53 -8.93 -5.83 11.68
N ALA A 54 -9.90 -6.19 10.84
CA ALA A 54 -11.00 -5.31 10.44
C ALA A 54 -11.86 -4.88 11.64
N SER A 55 -12.09 -5.77 12.60
CA SER A 55 -12.83 -5.47 13.83
C SER A 55 -12.08 -4.45 14.68
N VAL A 56 -10.77 -4.60 14.87
CA VAL A 56 -9.95 -3.66 15.64
C VAL A 56 -9.78 -2.33 14.90
N ALA A 57 -9.66 -2.39 13.56
CA ALA A 57 -9.52 -1.22 12.71
C ALA A 57 -10.83 -0.41 12.56
N GLY A 58 -11.96 -0.90 13.06
CA GLY A 58 -13.25 -0.25 12.92
C GLY A 58 -13.78 -0.25 11.47
N THR A 59 -13.41 -1.26 10.67
CA THR A 59 -13.85 -1.36 9.27
C THR A 59 -15.37 -1.42 9.16
N VAL A 60 -15.92 -0.69 8.19
CA VAL A 60 -17.36 -0.68 7.89
C VAL A 60 -17.59 -1.23 6.49
N LEU A 61 -18.44 -2.24 6.35
CA LEU A 61 -18.82 -2.82 5.06
C LEU A 61 -19.94 -2.01 4.39
N SER A 62 -20.04 -2.07 3.07
CA SER A 62 -21.17 -1.49 2.35
C SER A 62 -22.35 -2.47 2.27
N THR A 63 -23.59 -1.97 2.28
CA THR A 63 -24.80 -2.80 2.09
C THR A 63 -24.90 -3.38 0.67
N ALA A 64 -24.28 -2.70 -0.29
CA ALA A 64 -24.18 -3.10 -1.68
C ALA A 64 -22.72 -2.94 -2.11
N PRO A 65 -21.89 -3.99 -1.98
CA PRO A 65 -20.49 -3.96 -2.38
C PRO A 65 -20.38 -3.41 -3.80
N SER A 66 -19.81 -2.22 -3.92
CA SER A 66 -19.48 -1.69 -5.23
C SER A 66 -18.44 -2.60 -5.88
N ALA A 67 -18.32 -2.56 -7.21
CA ALA A 67 -17.31 -3.31 -7.97
C ALA A 67 -15.90 -2.75 -7.70
N SER A 68 -15.45 -2.79 -6.45
CA SER A 68 -14.13 -2.39 -5.99
C SER A 68 -13.09 -3.49 -6.23
N ARG A 69 -13.50 -4.67 -6.69
CA ARG A 69 -12.61 -5.78 -7.08
C ARG A 69 -12.06 -5.58 -8.50
N PRO A 70 -10.84 -6.05 -8.78
CA PRO A 70 -10.35 -6.19 -10.14
C PRO A 70 -11.24 -7.10 -11.00
N ASP A 71 -11.24 -6.87 -12.32
CA ASP A 71 -11.98 -7.71 -13.26
C ASP A 71 -11.52 -9.18 -13.17
N GLY A 72 -12.49 -10.09 -13.02
CA GLY A 72 -12.24 -11.54 -12.94
C GLY A 72 -12.02 -12.09 -11.52
N GLU A 73 -11.83 -11.22 -10.52
CA GLU A 73 -11.71 -11.65 -9.11
C GLU A 73 -13.04 -12.10 -8.52
N GLN A 74 -13.01 -13.23 -7.82
CA GLN A 74 -14.19 -13.77 -7.16
C GLN A 74 -14.45 -13.05 -5.84
N PRO A 75 -15.72 -12.82 -5.47
CA PRO A 75 -16.07 -12.23 -4.18
C PRO A 75 -15.58 -13.10 -3.02
N ARG A 76 -14.99 -12.49 -1.98
CA ARG A 76 -14.59 -13.17 -0.75
C ARG A 76 -15.27 -12.52 0.46
N THR A 77 -16.55 -12.84 0.64
CA THR A 77 -17.46 -12.25 1.65
C THR A 77 -17.73 -13.15 2.87
N GLY A 78 -16.98 -14.26 3.01
CA GLY A 78 -17.09 -15.17 4.15
C GLY A 78 -16.46 -14.60 5.42
N TYR A 79 -17.07 -13.56 5.99
CA TYR A 79 -16.63 -12.97 7.26
C TYR A 79 -17.05 -13.86 8.44
N ARG A 80 -16.08 -14.18 9.28
CA ARG A 80 -16.23 -14.89 10.57
C ARG A 80 -16.73 -13.94 11.66
N ILE A 81 -16.31 -12.67 11.62
CA ILE A 81 -16.76 -11.62 12.55
C ILE A 81 -17.81 -10.76 11.85
N GLU A 82 -18.90 -10.46 12.55
CA GLU A 82 -19.91 -9.51 12.07
C GLU A 82 -19.33 -8.09 12.14
N LEU A 83 -19.11 -7.48 10.97
CA LEU A 83 -18.61 -6.12 10.85
C LEU A 83 -19.78 -5.14 10.67
N PRO A 84 -19.66 -3.89 11.17
CA PRO A 84 -20.64 -2.84 10.90
C PRO A 84 -20.91 -2.65 9.41
N VAL A 85 -22.15 -2.29 9.07
CA VAL A 85 -22.58 -2.09 7.67
C VAL A 85 -23.17 -0.69 7.48
N THR A 86 -22.89 -0.06 6.34
CA THR A 86 -23.42 1.25 5.96
C THR A 86 -23.98 1.26 4.53
N ALA A 87 -25.03 2.05 4.30
CA ALA A 87 -25.51 2.34 2.94
C ALA A 87 -24.75 3.51 2.28
N ASP A 88 -24.02 4.29 3.08
CA ASP A 88 -23.20 5.41 2.61
C ASP A 88 -21.82 4.89 2.18
N ALA A 89 -21.62 4.76 0.87
CA ALA A 89 -20.37 4.25 0.28
C ALA A 89 -19.13 5.06 0.67
N ALA A 90 -19.28 6.35 1.01
CA ALA A 90 -18.14 7.17 1.45
C ALA A 90 -17.61 6.71 2.81
N LYS A 91 -18.45 6.10 3.65
CA LYS A 91 -18.09 5.64 5.00
C LYS A 91 -17.60 4.18 5.03
N ALA A 92 -17.72 3.46 3.92
CA ALA A 92 -17.28 2.08 3.83
C ALA A 92 -15.75 1.96 3.74
N GLY A 93 -15.25 0.76 4.04
CA GLY A 93 -13.84 0.43 4.08
C GLY A 93 -13.18 0.70 5.42
N THR A 94 -11.86 0.80 5.41
CA THR A 94 -11.01 1.00 6.59
C THR A 94 -10.31 2.34 6.47
N SER A 95 -10.41 3.17 7.52
CA SER A 95 -9.69 4.45 7.54
C SER A 95 -8.19 4.26 7.76
N ALA A 96 -7.37 5.21 7.32
CA ALA A 96 -5.93 5.18 7.60
C ALA A 96 -5.66 5.16 9.12
N GLY A 97 -6.48 5.86 9.90
CA GLY A 97 -6.43 5.81 11.37
C GLY A 97 -6.79 4.43 11.93
N GLY A 98 -7.80 3.76 11.37
CA GLY A 98 -8.16 2.39 11.73
C GLY A 98 -7.01 1.40 11.49
N VAL A 99 -6.31 1.51 10.36
CA VAL A 99 -5.12 0.70 10.05
C VAL A 99 -4.02 0.93 11.11
N VAL A 100 -3.74 2.18 11.47
CA VAL A 100 -2.78 2.52 12.54
C VAL A 100 -3.18 1.88 13.87
N THR A 101 -4.43 2.08 14.29
CA THR A 101 -4.96 1.53 15.53
C THR A 101 -4.83 0.01 15.59
N ALA A 102 -5.14 -0.70 14.50
CA ALA A 102 -5.03 -2.14 14.46
C ALA A 102 -3.58 -2.63 14.55
N LEU A 103 -2.65 -2.00 13.83
CA LEU A 103 -1.23 -2.33 13.89
C LEU A 103 -0.65 -2.16 15.30
N GLU A 104 -0.92 -1.02 15.94
CA GLU A 104 -0.40 -0.72 17.28
C GLU A 104 -1.08 -1.60 18.34
N THR A 105 -2.39 -1.83 18.24
CA THR A 105 -3.14 -2.63 19.22
C THR A 105 -2.79 -4.12 19.14
N LEU A 106 -2.80 -4.71 17.94
CA LEU A 106 -2.57 -6.14 17.76
C LEU A 106 -1.10 -6.54 17.92
N SER A 107 -0.17 -5.60 17.76
CA SER A 107 1.24 -5.82 18.12
C SER A 107 1.54 -5.58 19.61
N GLY A 108 0.54 -5.14 20.40
CA GLY A 108 0.77 -4.76 21.80
C GLY A 108 1.72 -3.56 21.96
N GLY A 109 1.77 -2.67 20.96
CA GLY A 109 2.65 -1.51 20.92
C GLY A 109 4.09 -1.81 20.52
N ALA A 110 4.41 -3.04 20.09
CA ALA A 110 5.75 -3.39 19.62
C ALA A 110 6.04 -2.85 18.20
N LEU A 111 5.01 -2.62 17.39
CA LEU A 111 5.11 -1.86 16.15
C LEU A 111 4.55 -0.46 16.37
N GLY A 112 5.23 0.52 15.78
CA GLY A 112 4.73 1.88 15.65
C GLY A 112 4.49 2.25 14.19
N VAL A 113 3.56 3.17 13.96
CA VAL A 113 3.25 3.65 12.62
C VAL A 113 3.60 5.13 12.49
N VAL A 114 4.33 5.49 11.45
CA VAL A 114 4.58 6.88 11.06
C VAL A 114 3.75 7.20 9.81
N PRO A 115 2.60 7.90 9.95
CA PRO A 115 1.84 8.35 8.81
C PRO A 115 2.58 9.46 8.08
N VAL A 116 2.54 9.45 6.75
CA VAL A 116 3.23 10.40 5.89
C VAL A 116 2.22 11.06 4.96
N SER A 117 2.18 12.38 5.00
CA SER A 117 1.39 13.23 4.10
C SER A 117 2.21 14.43 3.64
N GLY A 118 1.81 15.09 2.57
CA GLY A 118 2.59 16.21 2.04
C GLY A 118 2.35 16.42 0.55
N ASP A 119 3.17 17.28 -0.04
CA ASP A 119 3.17 17.50 -1.46
C ASP A 119 3.98 16.37 -2.12
N TRP A 120 3.25 15.41 -2.70
CA TRP A 120 3.86 14.28 -3.39
C TRP A 120 4.50 14.75 -4.69
N THR A 121 5.81 14.55 -4.80
CA THR A 121 6.61 14.78 -5.99
C THR A 121 7.57 13.60 -6.15
N VAL A 122 8.13 13.43 -7.34
CA VAL A 122 9.16 12.41 -7.57
C VAL A 122 10.35 12.62 -6.61
N ILE A 123 10.75 13.87 -6.40
CA ILE A 123 11.85 14.25 -5.52
C ILE A 123 11.57 13.83 -4.06
N THR A 124 10.40 14.21 -3.53
CA THR A 124 10.05 13.91 -2.12
C THR A 124 9.89 12.41 -1.88
N LEU A 125 9.34 11.68 -2.85
CA LEU A 125 9.16 10.22 -2.75
C LEU A 125 10.49 9.46 -2.84
N LEU A 126 11.37 9.84 -3.78
CA LEU A 126 12.71 9.24 -3.87
C LEU A 126 13.58 9.56 -2.65
N ALA A 127 13.52 10.79 -2.14
CA ALA A 127 14.23 11.17 -0.91
C ALA A 127 13.76 10.35 0.30
N LEU A 128 12.45 10.10 0.41
CA LEU A 128 11.92 9.22 1.44
C LEU A 128 12.45 7.80 1.29
N PHE A 129 12.33 7.19 0.11
CA PHE A 129 12.78 5.80 -0.14
C PHE A 129 14.29 5.60 0.07
N ALA A 130 15.09 6.62 -0.26
CA ALA A 130 16.52 6.61 0.06
C ALA A 130 16.74 6.51 1.58
N GLY A 131 16.05 7.33 2.38
CA GLY A 131 16.15 7.29 3.84
C GLY A 131 15.64 5.99 4.45
N LEU A 132 14.57 5.40 3.91
CA LEU A 132 14.04 4.11 4.39
C LEU A 132 15.02 2.94 4.20
N SER A 133 15.97 3.07 3.28
CA SER A 133 17.00 2.05 3.05
C SER A 133 18.00 1.93 4.20
N ASP A 134 18.03 2.92 5.12
CA ASP A 134 18.88 2.93 6.31
C ASP A 134 18.23 2.25 7.53
N LEU A 135 16.95 1.86 7.43
CA LEU A 135 16.24 1.12 8.48
C LEU A 135 16.55 -0.38 8.41
N GLU A 136 16.44 -1.07 9.54
CA GLU A 136 16.56 -2.54 9.55
C GLU A 136 15.27 -3.22 9.09
N THR A 137 14.12 -2.63 9.41
CA THR A 137 12.80 -3.18 9.06
C THR A 137 11.81 -2.07 8.80
N VAL A 138 11.12 -2.12 7.66
CA VAL A 138 10.04 -1.20 7.35
C VAL A 138 9.02 -1.83 6.39
N SER A 139 7.73 -1.72 6.73
CA SER A 139 6.64 -1.95 5.78
C SER A 139 6.12 -0.61 5.29
N VAL A 140 6.15 -0.37 3.98
CA VAL A 140 5.62 0.86 3.38
C VAL A 140 4.25 0.57 2.79
N ILE A 141 3.20 1.05 3.45
CA ILE A 141 1.82 0.92 2.98
C ILE A 141 1.42 2.21 2.28
N GLY A 142 0.93 2.14 1.05
CA GLY A 142 0.40 3.28 0.32
C GLY A 142 -1.12 3.26 0.24
N ASN A 143 -1.77 4.38 0.53
CA ASN A 143 -3.17 4.60 0.19
C ASN A 143 -3.27 5.40 -1.11
N VAL A 144 -3.63 4.70 -2.18
CA VAL A 144 -3.44 5.13 -3.57
C VAL A 144 -4.76 5.16 -4.34
N ASP A 145 -4.80 5.94 -5.42
CA ASP A 145 -5.79 5.81 -6.49
C ASP A 145 -5.23 4.87 -7.55
N THR A 146 -5.80 3.67 -7.67
CA THR A 146 -5.34 2.68 -8.65
C THR A 146 -5.61 3.12 -10.09
N GLY A 147 -6.53 4.06 -10.32
CA GLY A 147 -6.81 4.60 -11.65
C GLY A 147 -5.68 5.46 -12.22
N ALA A 148 -4.79 5.96 -11.36
CA ALA A 148 -3.60 6.71 -11.74
C ALA A 148 -2.37 5.82 -11.99
N PHE A 149 -2.45 4.51 -11.71
CA PHE A 149 -1.39 3.55 -12.03
C PHE A 149 -1.26 3.30 -13.53
N ALA A 150 -0.04 2.92 -13.92
CA ALA A 150 0.20 2.27 -15.19
C ALA A 150 -0.45 0.89 -15.14
N ALA A 151 -0.84 0.36 -16.30
CA ALA A 151 -1.47 -0.95 -16.37
C ALA A 151 -0.59 -2.02 -15.70
N GLN A 152 -1.19 -2.88 -14.87
CA GLN A 152 -0.46 -3.86 -14.08
C GLN A 152 0.25 -4.92 -14.94
N ASP A 153 -0.17 -5.06 -16.19
CA ASP A 153 0.38 -5.92 -17.24
C ASP A 153 1.32 -5.15 -18.20
N THR A 154 1.80 -3.96 -17.82
CA THR A 154 2.79 -3.20 -18.62
C THR A 154 4.02 -4.09 -18.92
N PRO A 155 4.38 -4.30 -20.19
CA PRO A 155 5.49 -5.19 -20.55
C PRO A 155 6.85 -4.70 -20.01
N ASP A 156 7.70 -5.64 -19.58
CA ASP A 156 9.07 -5.36 -19.11
C ASP A 156 9.88 -4.47 -20.07
N LEU A 157 9.73 -4.66 -21.38
CA LEU A 157 10.44 -3.85 -22.38
C LEU A 157 10.04 -2.38 -22.31
N ALA A 158 8.75 -2.07 -22.14
CA ALA A 158 8.28 -0.69 -22.01
C ALA A 158 8.80 -0.04 -20.72
N LEU A 159 8.89 -0.81 -19.63
CA LEU A 159 9.48 -0.33 -18.37
C LEU A 159 10.99 -0.11 -18.50
N ARG A 160 11.71 -0.95 -19.26
CA ARG A 160 13.14 -0.74 -19.56
C ARG A 160 13.36 0.52 -20.40
N ASP A 161 12.54 0.74 -21.42
CA ASP A 161 12.59 1.96 -22.23
C ASP A 161 12.33 3.19 -21.36
N TYR A 162 11.35 3.13 -20.45
CA TYR A 162 11.11 4.18 -19.47
C TYR A 162 12.32 4.42 -18.55
N LEU A 163 12.94 3.37 -18.00
CA LEU A 163 14.13 3.49 -17.16
C LEU A 163 15.30 4.15 -17.91
N ALA A 164 15.44 3.91 -19.22
CA ALA A 164 16.51 4.45 -20.05
C ALA A 164 16.23 5.86 -20.60
N THR A 165 14.96 6.23 -20.82
CA THR A 165 14.60 7.45 -21.55
C THR A 165 13.72 8.44 -20.77
N GLY A 166 13.20 8.02 -19.62
CA GLY A 166 12.26 8.79 -18.80
C GLY A 166 10.86 8.90 -19.42
N MET A 167 10.61 8.31 -20.60
CA MET A 167 9.32 8.38 -21.27
C MET A 167 8.36 7.31 -20.73
N PRO A 168 7.29 7.70 -19.99
CA PRO A 168 6.45 6.70 -19.34
C PRO A 168 5.56 5.93 -20.33
N PRO A 169 5.19 4.68 -20.01
CA PRO A 169 4.18 3.94 -20.75
C PRO A 169 2.83 4.68 -20.73
N LEU A 170 2.09 4.64 -21.83
CA LEU A 170 0.78 5.29 -21.95
C LEU A 170 -0.40 4.41 -21.52
N TRP A 171 -0.14 3.13 -21.17
CA TRP A 171 -1.19 2.22 -20.71
C TRP A 171 -1.55 2.51 -19.25
N MET A 172 -2.79 2.93 -19.03
CA MET A 172 -3.32 3.20 -17.69
C MET A 172 -4.04 1.97 -17.13
N SER A 173 -4.11 1.86 -15.81
CA SER A 173 -4.93 0.84 -15.16
C SER A 173 -6.40 0.98 -15.53
N ARG A 174 -7.05 -0.17 -15.70
CA ARG A 174 -8.50 -0.27 -15.93
C ARG A 174 -9.29 -0.33 -14.64
N TRP A 175 -8.62 -0.68 -13.54
CA TRP A 175 -9.22 -0.79 -12.22
C TRP A 175 -9.06 0.53 -11.46
N ARG A 176 -10.18 1.16 -11.11
CA ARG A 176 -10.23 2.53 -10.59
C ARG A 176 -10.90 2.55 -9.23
N THR A 177 -10.10 2.51 -8.18
CA THR A 177 -10.58 2.57 -6.81
C THR A 177 -9.54 3.19 -5.89
N GLY A 178 -10.00 3.65 -4.72
CA GLY A 178 -9.09 3.89 -3.62
C GLY A 178 -8.65 2.56 -3.01
N HIS A 179 -7.34 2.38 -2.83
CA HIS A 179 -6.81 1.10 -2.37
C HIS A 179 -5.64 1.27 -1.39
N PHE A 180 -5.41 0.25 -0.57
CA PHE A 180 -4.19 0.11 0.23
C PHE A 180 -3.32 -0.97 -0.40
N VAL A 181 -2.06 -0.65 -0.67
CA VAL A 181 -1.05 -1.55 -1.25
C VAL A 181 0.25 -1.44 -0.48
N PHE A 182 1.19 -2.35 -0.71
CA PHE A 182 2.56 -2.17 -0.25
C PHE A 182 3.47 -1.63 -1.35
N LEU A 183 4.43 -0.79 -0.96
CA LEU A 183 5.56 -0.38 -1.81
C LEU A 183 6.78 -1.14 -1.29
N ALA A 184 7.25 -2.12 -2.05
CA ALA A 184 8.20 -3.12 -1.56
C ALA A 184 9.64 -2.87 -2.01
N GLY A 185 9.86 -2.04 -3.04
CA GLY A 185 11.21 -1.75 -3.51
C GLY A 185 11.25 -0.73 -4.64
N LEU A 186 12.47 -0.40 -5.05
CA LEU A 186 12.77 0.61 -6.06
C LEU A 186 13.80 0.08 -7.05
N LEU A 187 13.58 0.34 -8.34
CA LEU A 187 14.56 0.18 -9.40
C LEU A 187 14.78 1.55 -10.04
N VAL A 188 16.03 2.02 -10.05
CA VAL A 188 16.41 3.32 -10.63
C VAL A 188 17.21 3.07 -11.90
N GLY A 189 16.77 3.68 -13.00
CA GLY A 189 17.44 3.69 -14.29
C GLY A 189 18.22 4.98 -14.52
N GLU A 190 18.61 5.23 -15.77
CA GLU A 190 19.34 6.44 -16.16
C GLU A 190 18.46 7.68 -16.08
N GLU A 191 17.21 7.58 -16.54
CA GLU A 191 16.29 8.71 -16.69
C GLU A 191 14.94 8.50 -15.98
N GLY A 192 14.71 7.32 -15.38
CA GLY A 192 13.44 6.97 -14.73
C GLY A 192 13.61 6.11 -13.49
N ALA A 193 12.54 5.95 -12.71
CA ALA A 193 12.52 5.06 -11.55
C ALA A 193 11.19 4.31 -11.46
N VAL A 194 11.26 3.04 -11.09
CA VAL A 194 10.10 2.14 -11.00
C VAL A 194 9.97 1.62 -9.58
N VAL A 195 8.77 1.70 -9.02
CA VAL A 195 8.41 1.21 -7.70
C VAL A 195 7.78 -0.18 -7.84
N SER A 196 8.21 -1.13 -7.03
CA SER A 196 7.52 -2.41 -6.90
C SER A 196 6.34 -2.27 -5.94
N VAL A 197 5.15 -2.60 -6.45
CA VAL A 197 3.91 -2.65 -5.69
C VAL A 197 3.55 -4.10 -5.41
N VAL A 198 3.26 -4.42 -4.15
CA VAL A 198 2.61 -5.67 -3.76
C VAL A 198 1.17 -5.32 -3.42
N ASP A 199 0.28 -5.69 -4.33
CA ASP A 199 -1.15 -5.48 -4.27
C ASP A 199 -1.81 -6.58 -3.40
N THR A 200 -3.11 -6.48 -3.18
CA THR A 200 -3.90 -7.40 -2.35
C THR A 200 -4.60 -8.50 -3.14
N TYR A 201 -4.54 -8.42 -4.47
CA TYR A 201 -5.13 -9.40 -5.39
C TYR A 201 -4.07 -10.10 -6.24
N PRO A 202 -4.08 -11.44 -6.31
CA PRO A 202 -3.07 -12.20 -7.04
C PRO A 202 -3.15 -12.01 -8.56
N SER A 203 -4.31 -11.60 -9.09
CA SER A 203 -4.51 -11.32 -10.53
C SER A 203 -3.79 -10.06 -11.03
N LEU A 204 -3.35 -9.18 -10.13
CA LEU A 204 -2.71 -7.92 -10.49
C LEU A 204 -1.20 -8.10 -10.65
N GLY A 205 -0.74 -8.07 -11.90
CA GLY A 205 0.65 -8.35 -12.25
C GLY A 205 0.99 -9.82 -12.05
N GLU A 206 2.18 -10.10 -11.53
CA GLU A 206 2.63 -11.47 -11.29
C GLU A 206 2.44 -11.87 -9.81
N ARG A 207 1.36 -12.60 -9.53
CA ARG A 207 0.97 -13.03 -8.17
C ARG A 207 0.84 -11.85 -7.20
N GLY A 208 0.14 -10.80 -7.64
CA GLY A 208 -0.09 -9.58 -6.88
C GLY A 208 1.10 -8.64 -6.82
N THR A 209 2.17 -8.86 -7.60
CA THR A 209 3.30 -7.94 -7.70
C THR A 209 3.33 -7.29 -9.07
N HIS A 210 3.33 -5.95 -9.13
CA HIS A 210 3.49 -5.19 -10.36
C HIS A 210 4.43 -4.01 -10.17
N LEU A 211 4.85 -3.43 -11.29
CA LEU A 211 5.83 -2.36 -11.34
C LEU A 211 5.16 -1.06 -11.78
N GLN A 212 5.51 0.06 -11.15
CA GLN A 212 4.90 1.36 -11.40
C GLN A 212 5.96 2.43 -11.62
N PRO A 213 5.96 3.16 -12.75
CA PRO A 213 6.77 4.37 -12.91
C PRO A 213 6.53 5.35 -11.76
N ILE A 214 7.58 6.02 -11.30
CA ILE A 214 7.52 6.84 -10.08
C ILE A 214 6.53 8.00 -10.20
N GLU A 215 6.33 8.55 -11.40
CA GLU A 215 5.36 9.62 -11.67
C GLU A 215 3.92 9.14 -11.50
N PHE A 216 3.65 7.88 -11.89
CA PHE A 216 2.35 7.25 -11.72
C PHE A 216 2.08 6.95 -10.26
N MET A 217 3.10 6.51 -9.51
CA MET A 217 3.01 6.38 -8.06
C MET A 217 2.72 7.72 -7.37
N VAL A 218 3.40 8.79 -7.78
CA VAL A 218 3.15 10.14 -7.27
C VAL A 218 1.71 10.58 -7.57
N SER A 219 1.23 10.38 -8.80
CA SER A 219 -0.15 10.70 -9.17
C SER A 219 -1.15 9.89 -8.33
N ALA A 220 -0.88 8.60 -8.14
CA ALA A 220 -1.72 7.71 -7.34
C ALA A 220 -1.76 8.09 -5.86
N LEU A 221 -0.67 8.61 -5.27
CA LEU A 221 -0.64 9.11 -3.89
C LEU A 221 -1.35 10.45 -3.71
N ARG A 222 -1.34 11.30 -4.75
CA ARG A 222 -2.09 12.58 -4.73
C ARG A 222 -3.60 12.36 -4.69
N ARG A 223 -4.08 11.28 -5.32
CA ARG A 223 -5.51 10.92 -5.41
C ARG A 223 -6.37 12.12 -5.85
N GLU A 224 -5.94 12.79 -6.93
CA GLU A 224 -6.60 14.01 -7.41
C GLU A 224 -8.09 13.77 -7.69
N GLY A 225 -8.96 14.57 -7.08
CA GLY A 225 -10.41 14.40 -7.18
C GLY A 225 -11.02 13.38 -6.21
N MET A 226 -10.22 12.79 -5.31
CA MET A 226 -10.67 11.92 -4.22
C MET A 226 -10.29 12.51 -2.86
N THR A 227 -10.64 11.79 -1.79
CA THR A 227 -10.07 12.04 -0.47
C THR A 227 -8.56 11.85 -0.49
N PRO A 228 -7.78 12.68 0.26
CA PRO A 228 -6.32 12.60 0.26
C PRO A 228 -5.79 11.20 0.57
N GLY A 229 -4.62 10.91 0.02
CA GLY A 229 -3.86 9.68 0.29
C GLY A 229 -2.60 9.95 1.08
N GLY A 230 -1.85 8.89 1.31
CA GLY A 230 -0.53 8.98 1.91
C GLY A 230 0.12 7.63 2.13
N LEU A 231 1.20 7.63 2.90
CA LEU A 231 1.91 6.42 3.26
C LEU A 231 1.82 6.14 4.76
N LEU A 232 1.72 4.88 5.17
CA LEU A 232 1.96 4.44 6.53
C LEU A 232 3.27 3.68 6.55
N LEU A 233 4.24 4.15 7.34
CA LEU A 233 5.50 3.46 7.56
C LEU A 233 5.38 2.66 8.86
N VAL A 234 5.38 1.35 8.76
CA VAL A 234 5.30 0.44 9.92
C VAL A 234 6.72 0.00 10.26
N VAL A 235 7.14 0.29 11.47
CA VAL A 235 8.50 0.04 11.97
C VAL A 235 8.43 -0.49 13.41
N PRO A 236 9.50 -1.09 13.95
CA PRO A 236 9.63 -1.31 15.38
C PRO A 236 9.38 -0.01 16.16
N ALA A 237 8.73 -0.10 17.32
CA ALA A 237 8.33 1.09 18.08
C ALA A 237 9.51 2.01 18.43
N GLU A 238 10.69 1.44 18.67
CA GLU A 238 11.94 2.15 18.92
C GLU A 238 12.43 3.01 17.75
N ASP A 239 12.08 2.65 16.51
CA ASP A 239 12.51 3.33 15.28
C ASP A 239 11.58 4.47 14.87
N VAL A 240 10.43 4.62 15.52
CA VAL A 240 9.45 5.69 15.23
C VAL A 240 10.08 7.09 15.24
N PRO A 241 10.89 7.50 16.24
CA PRO A 241 11.49 8.85 16.24
C PRO A 241 12.41 9.08 15.04
N TYR A 242 13.24 8.09 14.69
CA TYR A 242 14.15 8.19 13.55
C TYR A 242 13.37 8.20 12.23
N THR A 243 12.35 7.36 12.11
CA THR A 243 11.48 7.31 10.93
C THR A 243 10.75 8.65 10.71
N ARG A 244 10.29 9.31 11.78
CA ARG A 244 9.72 10.67 11.69
C ARG A 244 10.73 11.70 11.20
N TYR A 245 11.99 11.58 11.61
CA TYR A 245 13.08 12.44 11.12
C TYR A 245 13.29 12.24 9.62
N LEU A 246 13.34 11.00 9.12
CA LEU A 246 13.47 10.70 7.69
C LEU A 246 12.34 11.32 6.86
N VAL A 247 11.10 11.23 7.36
CA VAL A 247 9.93 11.85 6.72
C VAL A 247 10.09 13.38 6.59
N LEU A 248 10.53 14.04 7.66
CA LEU A 248 10.77 15.48 7.65
C LEU A 248 11.94 15.86 6.73
N ALA A 249 13.01 15.07 6.74
CA ALA A 249 14.18 15.27 5.88
C ALA A 249 13.84 15.13 4.39
N ALA A 250 12.87 14.28 4.04
CA ALA A 250 12.31 14.15 2.70
C ALA A 250 11.38 15.32 2.29
N GLY A 251 11.14 16.30 3.18
CA GLY A 251 10.24 17.43 2.94
C GLY A 251 8.75 17.08 3.11
N LEU A 252 8.45 15.95 3.75
CA LEU A 252 7.08 15.48 4.01
C LEU A 252 6.69 15.71 5.47
N ARG A 253 5.43 15.43 5.80
CA ARG A 253 4.86 15.66 7.14
C ARG A 253 4.49 14.33 7.80
N PRO A 254 4.96 14.06 9.03
CA PRO A 254 4.59 12.85 9.76
C PRO A 254 3.21 13.01 10.42
N ARG A 255 2.17 13.11 9.59
CA ARG A 255 0.78 13.41 9.96
C ARG A 255 -0.19 12.53 9.18
N LEU A 256 -1.17 11.98 9.90
CA LEU A 256 -2.27 11.21 9.34
C LEU A 256 -3.16 12.09 8.43
N TRP A 257 -3.66 11.50 7.36
CA TRP A 257 -4.66 12.10 6.48
C TRP A 257 -6.05 11.48 6.73
N ASP A 258 -7.09 12.20 6.33
CA ASP A 258 -8.45 11.68 6.30
C ASP A 258 -8.74 11.12 4.90
N ASN A 259 -8.95 9.81 4.80
CA ASN A 259 -9.27 9.13 3.55
C ASN A 259 -10.78 8.96 3.31
N GLY A 260 -11.64 9.53 4.17
CA GLY A 260 -13.10 9.57 4.03
C GLY A 260 -13.86 8.42 4.68
N SER A 261 -13.20 7.28 4.93
CA SER A 261 -13.80 6.15 5.65
C SER A 261 -14.08 6.50 7.10
N ALA A 262 -15.07 5.82 7.71
CA ALA A 262 -15.40 6.05 9.12
C ALA A 262 -14.20 5.79 10.05
N THR A 263 -14.10 6.61 11.10
CA THR A 263 -13.13 6.48 12.19
C THR A 263 -13.77 5.82 13.40
#